data_AF-A0A953Q3Q9-F1
#
_entry.id   AF-A0A953Q3Q9-F1
#
_cell.length_a   1.000
_cell.length_b   1.000
_cell.length_c   1.000
_cell.angle_alpha   90.00
_cell.angle_beta   90.00
_cell.angle_gamma   90.00
#
_symmetry.space_group_name_H-M   'P 1'
#
loop_
_entity.id
_entity.type
_entity.pdbx_description
1 polymer ?
#
loop_
_entity_poly.entity_id
_entity_poly.type
_entity_poly.pdbx_seq_one_letter_code
_entity_poly.pdbx_strand_id
1 'polypeptide(L)'
;NSKLLHLLLGKEGIDLAGVADDTMLYSYLLEPLASSHELPDVVLRRQGRKISNSLAEAAELTRELAALLRPEIVREGLKDLYDQIELPLARVLAEIETVGVRIAPEILGAMSREFEKELTELTQEIYRLAGGPFDIDSPKQLGEILFEKLKLPGGRRLKKSGQYSTEASVLEALAEKHELPRKIIEYRTRAKLKSTYIDALPKFLHPETGRLHTSFNQTVARRRAADFRGLLTDRVARAGASLRRSAAHRGLLAG
;
A
#
# COMPACT_ATOMS: atom_id res chain seq x y z
N ASN A 1 15.03 2.72 14.22
CA ASN A 1 14.51 1.83 13.17
C ASN A 1 15.28 0.51 13.19
N SER A 2 14.84 -0.40 14.04
CA SER A 2 15.40 -1.74 14.28
C SER A 2 15.23 -2.66 13.07
N LYS A 3 14.07 -2.63 12.39
CA LYS A 3 13.82 -3.43 11.18
C LYS A 3 14.88 -3.19 10.10
N LEU A 4 15.23 -1.92 9.85
CA LEU A 4 16.27 -1.58 8.87
C LEU A 4 17.63 -2.17 9.25
N LEU A 5 17.99 -2.17 10.54
CA LEU A 5 19.23 -2.78 11.01
C LEU A 5 19.21 -4.30 10.84
N HIS A 6 18.09 -4.98 11.17
CA HIS A 6 17.92 -6.40 10.88
C HIS A 6 18.09 -6.72 9.39
N LEU A 7 17.53 -5.89 8.50
CA LEU A 7 17.67 -6.04 7.05
C LEU A 7 19.12 -5.87 6.57
N LEU A 8 19.80 -4.80 7.00
CA LEU A 8 21.15 -4.48 6.54
C LEU A 8 22.17 -5.48 7.08
N LEU A 9 22.10 -5.80 8.37
CA LEU A 9 23.03 -6.74 8.99
C LEU A 9 22.76 -8.19 8.54
N GLY A 10 21.49 -8.55 8.36
CA GLY A 10 21.12 -9.88 7.85
C GLY A 10 21.67 -10.16 6.45
N LYS A 11 21.77 -9.13 5.58
CA LYS A 11 22.41 -9.25 4.26
C LYS A 11 23.90 -9.57 4.34
N GLU A 12 24.57 -9.10 5.39
CA GLU A 12 25.98 -9.39 5.67
C GLU A 12 26.15 -10.70 6.47
N GLY A 13 25.08 -11.47 6.70
CA GLY A 13 25.11 -12.70 7.49
C GLY A 13 25.24 -12.47 9.01
N ILE A 14 24.95 -11.25 9.48
CA ILE A 14 25.03 -10.88 10.90
C ILE A 14 23.63 -10.93 11.51
N ASP A 15 23.41 -11.83 12.48
CA ASP A 15 22.16 -11.86 13.26
C ASP A 15 22.22 -10.82 14.38
N LEU A 16 21.42 -9.76 14.23
CA LEU A 16 21.29 -8.72 15.24
C LEU A 16 20.44 -9.21 16.42
N ALA A 17 21.06 -9.32 17.59
CA ALA A 17 20.39 -9.72 18.84
C ALA A 17 20.40 -8.58 19.88
N GLY A 18 19.52 -8.68 20.87
CA GLY A 18 19.51 -7.77 22.03
C GLY A 18 19.00 -6.35 21.74
N VAL A 19 18.26 -6.14 20.64
CA VAL A 19 17.61 -4.86 20.39
C VAL A 19 16.54 -4.64 21.46
N ALA A 20 16.71 -3.59 22.27
CA ALA A 20 15.79 -3.25 23.36
C ALA A 20 14.93 -2.02 23.07
N ASP A 21 15.37 -1.14 22.16
CA ASP A 21 14.74 0.15 21.93
C ASP A 21 14.69 0.48 20.43
N ASP A 22 13.57 1.07 20.00
CA ASP A 22 13.36 1.61 18.67
C ASP A 22 12.58 2.92 18.77
N THR A 23 13.30 4.03 18.66
CA THR A 23 12.76 5.38 18.79
C THR A 23 11.67 5.71 17.79
N MET A 24 11.70 5.10 16.59
CA MET A 24 10.65 5.27 15.58
C MET A 24 9.35 4.61 16.03
N LEU A 25 9.42 3.39 16.57
CA LEU A 25 8.26 2.68 17.10
C LEU A 25 7.73 3.35 18.36
N TYR A 26 8.62 3.83 19.26
CA TYR A 26 8.21 4.62 20.41
C TYR A 26 7.45 5.89 19.99
N SER A 27 7.99 6.64 19.04
CA SER A 27 7.33 7.83 18.52
C SER A 27 5.96 7.51 17.89
N TYR A 28 5.86 6.40 17.15
CA TYR A 28 4.60 5.97 16.54
C TYR A 28 3.55 5.57 17.57
N LEU A 29 3.93 4.82 18.61
CA LEU A 29 3.01 4.42 19.66
C LEU A 29 2.49 5.61 20.48
N LEU A 30 3.36 6.58 20.78
CA LEU A 30 3.00 7.76 21.55
C LEU A 30 2.22 8.79 20.73
N GLU A 31 2.58 8.98 19.45
CA GLU A 31 2.02 10.05 18.61
C GLU A 31 1.67 9.58 17.19
N PRO A 32 0.76 8.61 17.02
CA PRO A 32 0.53 7.93 15.73
C PRO A 32 -0.02 8.83 14.60
N LEU A 33 -0.45 10.05 14.94
CA LEU A 33 -0.95 11.04 13.98
C LEU A 33 0.14 12.00 13.48
N ALA A 34 1.39 11.83 13.94
CA ALA A 34 2.51 12.63 13.48
C ALA A 34 2.66 12.56 11.96
N SER A 35 3.20 13.63 11.38
CA SER A 35 3.54 13.65 9.96
C SER A 35 4.67 12.69 9.62
N SER A 36 5.59 12.45 10.56
CA SER A 36 6.75 11.56 10.41
C SER A 36 7.20 11.00 11.77
N HIS A 37 7.87 9.85 11.69
CA HIS A 37 8.49 9.15 12.81
C HIS A 37 9.99 8.90 12.60
N GLU A 38 10.55 9.49 11.54
CA GLU A 38 11.98 9.42 11.29
C GLU A 38 12.76 10.18 12.36
N LEU A 39 13.99 9.71 12.64
CA LEU A 39 14.82 10.24 13.71
C LEU A 39 14.95 11.79 13.67
N PRO A 40 15.25 12.44 12.53
CA PRO A 40 15.36 13.90 12.48
C PRO A 40 14.08 14.63 12.91
N ASP A 41 12.92 14.12 12.50
CA ASP A 41 11.62 14.73 12.80
C ASP A 41 11.22 14.51 14.26
N VAL A 42 11.54 13.33 14.82
CA VAL A 42 11.30 13.03 16.23
C VAL A 42 12.20 13.91 17.11
N VAL A 43 13.49 14.05 16.77
CA VAL A 43 14.40 14.94 17.51
C VAL A 43 13.92 16.38 17.42
N LEU A 44 13.56 16.87 16.24
CA LEU A 44 13.08 18.24 16.08
C LEU A 44 11.84 18.50 16.96
N ARG A 45 10.87 17.58 16.96
CA ARG A 45 9.63 17.71 17.73
C ARG A 45 9.84 17.58 19.24
N ARG A 46 10.70 16.67 19.69
CA ARG A 46 10.88 16.36 21.13
C ARG A 46 11.96 17.19 21.80
N GLN A 47 12.97 17.64 21.07
CA GLN A 47 14.12 18.37 21.59
C GLN A 47 14.31 19.76 20.96
N GLY A 48 13.53 20.13 19.93
CA GLY A 48 13.58 21.47 19.32
C GLY A 48 14.82 21.75 18.47
N ARG A 49 15.65 20.73 18.17
CA ARG A 49 16.89 20.89 17.40
C ARG A 49 16.89 20.11 16.10
N LYS A 50 17.56 20.68 15.10
CA LYS A 50 17.91 19.96 13.86
C LYS A 50 19.20 19.19 14.09
N ILE A 51 19.33 18.09 13.36
CA ILE A 51 20.48 17.18 13.48
C ILE A 51 21.16 17.08 12.12
N SER A 52 22.45 16.77 12.10
CA SER A 52 23.16 16.46 10.86
C SER A 52 22.87 15.02 10.41
N ASN A 53 23.32 14.68 9.20
CA ASN A 53 23.24 13.31 8.69
C ASN A 53 24.43 12.43 9.14
N SER A 54 25.09 12.77 10.26
CA SER A 54 26.19 11.99 10.82
C SER A 54 25.68 10.74 11.54
N LEU A 55 26.32 9.59 11.29
CA LEU A 55 25.99 8.33 11.96
C LEU A 55 26.29 8.37 13.47
N ALA A 56 27.37 9.04 13.88
CA ALA A 56 27.72 9.17 15.28
C ALA A 56 26.68 9.99 16.05
N GLU A 57 26.23 11.09 15.45
CA GLU A 57 25.17 11.91 16.02
C GLU A 57 23.84 11.14 16.06
N ALA A 58 23.48 10.44 14.99
CA ALA A 58 22.26 9.63 14.95
C ALA A 58 22.25 8.51 16.02
N ALA A 59 23.38 7.86 16.26
CA ALA A 59 23.50 6.83 17.29
C ALA A 59 23.32 7.40 18.71
N GLU A 60 23.99 8.52 19.00
CA GLU A 60 23.87 9.22 20.28
C GLU A 60 22.42 9.69 20.52
N LEU A 61 21.82 10.36 19.54
CA LEU A 61 20.44 10.83 19.60
C LEU A 61 19.43 9.71 19.75
N THR A 62 19.68 8.55 19.12
CA THR A 62 18.82 7.37 19.30
C THR A 62 18.84 6.91 20.75
N ARG A 63 20.02 6.88 21.40
CA ARG A 63 20.14 6.54 22.82
C ARG A 63 19.45 7.56 23.72
N GLU A 64 19.67 8.85 23.49
CA GLU A 64 19.02 9.93 24.25
C GLU A 64 17.49 9.86 24.15
N LEU A 65 16.97 9.72 22.92
CA LEU A 65 15.54 9.62 22.69
C LEU A 65 14.95 8.33 23.26
N ALA A 66 15.65 7.20 23.21
CA ALA A 66 15.19 5.97 23.84
C ALA A 66 15.03 6.16 25.36
N ALA A 67 16.01 6.78 26.02
CA ALA A 67 15.95 7.10 27.44
C ALA A 67 14.79 8.05 27.79
N LEU A 68 14.47 8.99 26.89
CA LEU A 68 13.35 9.92 27.06
C LEU A 68 11.97 9.26 26.86
N LEU A 69 11.81 8.50 25.78
CA LEU A 69 10.50 7.99 25.34
C LEU A 69 10.09 6.71 26.07
N ARG A 70 11.04 5.88 26.52
CA ARG A 70 10.75 4.61 27.18
C ARG A 70 9.93 4.78 28.47
N PRO A 71 10.23 5.74 29.38
CA PRO A 71 9.36 6.01 30.52
C PRO A 71 7.95 6.49 30.13
N GLU A 72 7.81 7.24 29.04
CA GLU A 72 6.50 7.68 28.53
C GLU A 72 5.68 6.48 28.04
N ILE A 73 6.29 5.54 27.31
CA ILE A 73 5.64 4.29 26.88
C ILE A 73 5.07 3.50 28.07
N VAL A 74 5.81 3.43 29.17
CA VAL A 74 5.33 2.78 30.39
C VAL A 74 4.18 3.56 31.03
N ARG A 75 4.31 4.89 31.13
CA ARG A 75 3.28 5.77 31.70
C ARG A 75 1.95 5.70 30.95
N GLU A 76 2.01 5.62 29.63
CA GLU A 76 0.84 5.47 28.75
C GLU A 76 0.31 4.02 28.68
N GLY A 77 0.91 3.07 29.40
CA GLY A 77 0.48 1.67 29.43
C GLY A 77 0.72 0.91 28.11
N LEU A 78 1.67 1.37 27.29
CA LEU A 78 1.97 0.83 25.96
C LEU A 78 3.13 -0.18 25.96
N LYS A 79 3.73 -0.43 27.13
CA LYS A 79 4.90 -1.31 27.27
C LYS A 79 4.68 -2.70 26.69
N ASP A 80 3.58 -3.38 27.04
CA ASP A 80 3.34 -4.75 26.57
C ASP A 80 3.08 -4.81 25.06
N LEU A 81 2.38 -3.81 24.51
CA LEU A 81 2.20 -3.68 23.06
C LEU A 81 3.55 -3.50 22.35
N TYR A 82 4.44 -2.69 22.91
CA TYR A 82 5.77 -2.48 22.36
C TYR A 82 6.63 -3.76 22.43
N ASP A 83 6.80 -4.32 23.63
CA ASP A 83 7.74 -5.42 23.89
C ASP A 83 7.28 -6.75 23.29
N GLN A 84 5.98 -7.03 23.28
CA GLN A 84 5.45 -8.34 22.85
C GLN A 84 5.00 -8.36 21.39
N ILE A 85 4.75 -7.19 20.79
CA ILE A 85 4.19 -7.10 19.43
C ILE A 85 5.09 -6.26 18.52
N GLU A 86 5.18 -4.95 18.75
CA GLU A 86 5.77 -4.05 17.76
C GLU A 86 7.28 -4.28 17.54
N LEU A 87 8.03 -4.49 18.63
CA LEU A 87 9.47 -4.73 18.55
C LEU A 87 9.80 -6.12 17.97
N PRO A 88 9.20 -7.25 18.43
CA PRO A 88 9.42 -8.55 17.80
C PRO A 88 8.98 -8.60 16.34
N LEU A 89 7.89 -7.91 15.99
CA LEU A 89 7.39 -7.84 14.61
C LEU A 89 8.41 -7.18 13.67
N ALA A 90 9.21 -6.23 14.14
CA ALA A 90 10.24 -5.60 13.32
C ALA A 90 11.22 -6.63 12.74
N ARG A 91 11.66 -7.61 13.56
CA ARG A 91 12.51 -8.72 13.09
C ARG A 91 11.79 -9.59 12.07
N VAL A 92 10.56 -10.02 12.38
CA VAL A 92 9.78 -10.89 11.49
C VAL A 92 9.53 -10.22 10.13
N LEU A 93 9.22 -8.92 10.12
CA LEU A 93 9.05 -8.18 8.88
C LEU A 93 10.36 -8.10 8.09
N ALA A 94 11.50 -7.85 8.74
CA ALA A 94 12.80 -7.87 8.07
C ALA A 94 13.10 -9.23 7.41
N GLU A 95 12.79 -10.33 8.09
CA GLU A 95 12.93 -11.68 7.55
C GLU A 95 12.01 -11.91 6.33
N ILE A 96 10.74 -11.52 6.41
CA ILE A 96 9.79 -11.64 5.28
C ILE A 96 10.26 -10.82 4.08
N GLU A 97 10.72 -9.58 4.29
CA GLU A 97 11.24 -8.71 3.23
C GLU A 97 12.51 -9.28 2.60
N THR A 98 13.38 -9.92 3.40
CA THR A 98 14.60 -10.57 2.93
C THR A 98 14.30 -11.80 2.08
N VAL A 99 13.34 -12.64 2.49
CA VAL A 99 12.94 -13.83 1.74
C VAL A 99 12.25 -13.46 0.44
N GLY A 100 11.39 -12.44 0.45
CA GLY A 100 10.62 -12.03 -0.72
C GLY A 100 9.60 -13.08 -1.19
N VAL A 101 8.86 -12.75 -2.25
CA VAL A 101 7.75 -13.56 -2.80
C VAL A 101 8.11 -14.04 -4.20
N ARG A 102 7.97 -15.34 -4.44
CA ARG A 102 8.11 -15.91 -5.79
C ARG A 102 6.86 -15.62 -6.62
N ILE A 103 7.06 -15.24 -7.87
CA ILE A 103 5.99 -15.15 -8.88
C ILE A 103 6.39 -15.98 -10.10
N ALA A 104 5.43 -16.23 -10.99
CA ALA A 104 5.62 -16.97 -12.24
C ALA A 104 5.45 -16.00 -13.44
N PRO A 105 6.55 -15.42 -13.97
CA PRO A 105 6.50 -14.45 -15.07
C PRO A 105 5.81 -15.00 -16.32
N GLU A 106 5.96 -16.29 -16.59
CA GLU A 106 5.40 -16.96 -17.76
C GLU A 106 3.87 -16.99 -17.70
N ILE A 107 3.32 -17.27 -16.50
CA ILE A 107 1.88 -17.24 -16.23
C ILE A 107 1.36 -15.81 -16.37
N LEU A 108 2.05 -14.82 -15.79
CA LEU A 108 1.69 -13.41 -15.92
C LEU A 108 1.73 -12.95 -17.38
N GLY A 109 2.72 -13.39 -18.16
CA GLY A 109 2.80 -13.11 -19.59
C GLY A 109 1.63 -13.72 -20.39
N ALA A 110 1.19 -14.93 -20.05
CA ALA A 110 0.00 -15.53 -20.64
C ALA A 110 -1.28 -14.74 -20.29
N MET A 111 -1.46 -14.40 -19.01
CA MET A 111 -2.58 -13.58 -18.55
C MET A 111 -2.59 -12.19 -19.21
N SER A 112 -1.43 -11.57 -19.42
CA SER A 112 -1.32 -10.27 -20.09
C SER A 112 -1.91 -10.31 -21.49
N ARG A 113 -1.59 -11.37 -22.26
CA ARG A 113 -2.12 -11.57 -23.62
C ARG A 113 -3.63 -11.83 -23.64
N GLU A 114 -4.14 -12.55 -22.64
CA GLU A 114 -5.58 -12.78 -22.50
C GLU A 114 -6.33 -11.47 -22.20
N PHE A 115 -5.84 -10.69 -21.23
CA PHE A 115 -6.44 -9.40 -20.89
C PHE A 115 -6.37 -8.40 -22.03
N GLU A 116 -5.31 -8.43 -22.85
CA GLU A 116 -5.22 -7.57 -24.04
C GLU A 116 -6.35 -7.85 -25.04
N LYS A 117 -6.69 -9.13 -25.24
CA LYS A 117 -7.82 -9.53 -26.10
C LYS A 117 -9.15 -9.08 -25.51
N GLU A 118 -9.38 -9.36 -24.23
CA GLU A 118 -10.61 -8.95 -23.52
C GLU A 118 -10.80 -7.42 -23.53
N LEU A 119 -9.72 -6.65 -23.33
CA LEU A 119 -9.76 -5.20 -23.38
C LEU A 119 -10.06 -4.68 -24.78
N THR A 120 -9.53 -5.32 -25.83
CA THR A 120 -9.84 -5.00 -27.22
C THR A 120 -11.33 -5.21 -27.50
N GLU A 121 -11.88 -6.36 -27.09
CA GLU A 121 -13.31 -6.68 -27.26
C GLU A 121 -14.20 -5.68 -26.52
N LEU A 122 -13.91 -5.42 -25.23
CA LEU A 122 -14.61 -4.42 -24.44
C LEU A 122 -14.54 -3.02 -25.06
N THR A 123 -13.39 -2.64 -25.60
CA THR A 123 -13.20 -1.34 -26.25
C THR A 123 -14.16 -1.17 -27.43
N GLN A 124 -14.31 -2.21 -28.26
CA GLN A 124 -15.25 -2.18 -29.38
C GLN A 124 -16.70 -2.10 -28.90
N GLU A 125 -17.06 -2.83 -27.84
CA GLU A 125 -18.39 -2.73 -27.23
C GLU A 125 -18.67 -1.33 -26.69
N ILE A 126 -17.71 -0.75 -25.97
CA ILE A 126 -17.78 0.61 -25.42
C ILE A 126 -17.96 1.63 -26.54
N TYR A 127 -17.20 1.53 -27.64
CA TYR A 127 -17.34 2.44 -28.79
C TYR A 127 -18.70 2.32 -29.47
N ARG A 128 -19.25 1.11 -29.60
CA ARG A 128 -20.63 0.93 -30.13
C ARG A 128 -21.66 1.59 -29.23
N LEU A 129 -21.59 1.35 -27.92
CA LEU A 129 -22.53 1.92 -26.94
C LEU A 129 -22.40 3.44 -26.79
N ALA A 130 -21.19 3.97 -26.95
CA ALA A 130 -20.91 5.41 -26.91
C ALA A 130 -21.22 6.12 -28.25
N GLY A 131 -21.46 5.36 -29.33
CA GLY A 131 -21.71 5.89 -30.68
C GLY A 131 -20.47 6.54 -31.31
N GLY A 132 -19.27 5.99 -31.04
CA GLY A 132 -18.00 6.44 -31.63
C GLY A 132 -16.79 6.21 -30.72
N PRO A 133 -15.57 6.27 -31.29
CA PRO A 133 -14.33 6.14 -30.54
C PRO A 133 -14.05 7.38 -29.68
N PHE A 134 -13.47 7.15 -28.51
CA PHE A 134 -12.98 8.18 -27.58
C PHE A 134 -11.93 7.57 -26.66
N ASP A 135 -11.20 8.40 -25.91
CA ASP A 135 -10.28 7.92 -24.89
C ASP A 135 -11.04 7.45 -23.64
N ILE A 136 -11.18 6.13 -23.49
CA ILE A 136 -11.90 5.46 -22.39
C ILE A 136 -11.25 5.75 -21.02
N ASP A 137 -9.93 5.93 -21.01
CA ASP A 137 -9.16 6.20 -19.80
C ASP A 137 -9.23 7.68 -19.38
N SER A 138 -9.65 8.57 -20.28
CA SER A 138 -9.87 9.99 -19.99
C SER A 138 -11.19 10.23 -19.24
N PRO A 139 -11.15 10.64 -17.95
CA PRO A 139 -12.36 10.94 -17.19
C PRO A 139 -13.18 12.07 -17.80
N LYS A 140 -12.50 13.01 -18.48
CA LYS A 140 -13.13 14.14 -19.17
C LYS A 140 -13.97 13.67 -20.36
N GLN A 141 -13.37 12.94 -21.29
CA GLN A 141 -14.07 12.46 -22.49
C GLN A 141 -15.20 11.49 -22.11
N LEU A 142 -14.95 10.59 -21.16
CA LEU A 142 -16.01 9.71 -20.66
C LEU A 142 -17.17 10.50 -20.04
N GLY A 143 -16.88 11.55 -19.27
CA GLY A 143 -17.90 12.42 -18.69
C GLY A 143 -18.75 13.11 -19.77
N GLU A 144 -18.13 13.63 -20.82
CA GLU A 144 -18.81 14.24 -21.97
C GLU A 144 -19.73 13.21 -22.67
N ILE A 145 -19.25 11.99 -22.89
CA ILE A 145 -20.07 10.91 -23.47
C ILE A 145 -21.27 10.57 -22.59
N LEU A 146 -21.07 10.35 -21.29
CA LEU A 146 -22.14 9.93 -20.38
C LEU A 146 -23.20 11.01 -20.17
N PHE A 147 -22.79 12.26 -19.97
CA PHE A 147 -23.67 13.32 -19.48
C PHE A 147 -24.10 14.30 -20.56
N GLU A 148 -23.33 14.50 -21.62
CA GLU A 148 -23.67 15.43 -22.70
C GLU A 148 -24.25 14.70 -23.91
N LYS A 149 -23.60 13.63 -24.37
CA LYS A 149 -24.06 12.85 -25.52
C LYS A 149 -25.23 11.91 -25.17
N LEU A 150 -25.05 11.06 -24.16
CA LEU A 150 -26.07 10.10 -23.71
C LEU A 150 -27.09 10.71 -22.74
N LYS A 151 -26.82 11.92 -22.23
CA LYS A 151 -27.71 12.66 -21.33
C LYS A 151 -28.16 11.86 -20.10
N LEU A 152 -27.28 11.03 -19.56
CA LEU A 152 -27.57 10.25 -18.36
C LEU A 152 -27.69 11.19 -17.13
N PRO A 153 -28.56 10.87 -16.16
CA PRO A 153 -28.76 11.70 -14.98
C PRO A 153 -27.58 11.61 -14.00
N GLY A 154 -27.33 12.65 -13.21
CA GLY A 154 -26.31 12.60 -12.13
C GLY A 154 -24.94 13.17 -12.51
N GLY A 155 -24.85 13.98 -13.57
CA GLY A 155 -23.63 14.69 -14.00
C GLY A 155 -23.16 15.75 -13.01
N ARG A 156 -22.69 15.33 -11.83
CA ARG A 156 -22.08 16.22 -10.85
C ARG A 156 -20.66 16.58 -11.28
N ARG A 157 -20.40 17.87 -11.47
CA ARG A 157 -19.06 18.38 -11.73
C ARG A 157 -18.24 18.47 -10.43
N LEU A 158 -16.99 18.04 -10.50
CA LEU A 158 -16.03 18.14 -9.42
C LEU A 158 -15.63 19.60 -9.21
N LYS A 159 -15.68 20.06 -7.96
CA LYS A 159 -15.41 21.47 -7.61
C LYS A 159 -14.00 21.95 -7.99
N LYS A 160 -13.01 21.05 -7.99
CA LYS A 160 -11.60 21.38 -8.27
C LYS A 160 -11.26 21.40 -9.76
N SER A 161 -11.76 20.43 -10.53
CA SER A 161 -11.39 20.25 -11.94
C SER A 161 -12.47 20.69 -12.93
N GLY A 162 -13.70 20.93 -12.47
CA GLY A 162 -14.85 21.24 -13.33
C GLY A 162 -15.35 20.07 -14.18
N GLN A 163 -14.68 18.92 -14.14
CA GLN A 163 -15.04 17.72 -14.92
C GLN A 163 -16.17 16.94 -14.23
N TYR A 164 -16.93 16.16 -14.99
CA TYR A 164 -17.91 15.24 -14.41
C TYR A 164 -17.22 14.14 -13.60
N SER A 165 -17.82 13.75 -12.47
CA SER A 165 -17.35 12.57 -11.73
C SER A 165 -17.63 11.29 -12.51
N THR A 166 -16.60 10.48 -12.68
CA THR A 166 -16.69 9.12 -13.25
C THR A 166 -16.11 8.08 -12.28
N GLU A 167 -16.24 8.34 -10.97
CA GLU A 167 -15.86 7.38 -9.94
C GLU A 167 -16.71 6.12 -10.00
N ALA A 168 -16.19 5.00 -9.45
CA ALA A 168 -16.85 3.70 -9.51
C ALA A 168 -18.28 3.74 -8.99
N SER A 169 -18.52 4.40 -7.84
CA SER A 169 -19.86 4.52 -7.24
C SER A 169 -20.85 5.29 -8.13
N VAL A 170 -20.38 6.28 -8.89
CA VAL A 170 -21.21 7.02 -9.85
C VAL A 170 -21.54 6.13 -11.05
N LEU A 171 -20.55 5.42 -11.58
CA LEU A 171 -20.74 4.51 -12.71
C LEU A 171 -21.66 3.33 -12.35
N GLU A 172 -21.60 2.82 -11.13
CA GLU A 172 -22.49 1.77 -10.63
C GLU A 172 -23.95 2.22 -10.60
N ALA A 173 -24.23 3.42 -10.08
CA ALA A 173 -25.57 3.98 -10.10
C ALA A 173 -26.08 4.25 -11.53
N LEU A 174 -25.18 4.59 -12.45
CA LEU A 174 -25.52 4.79 -13.86
C LEU A 174 -25.75 3.47 -14.61
N ALA A 175 -25.13 2.38 -14.15
CA ALA A 175 -25.25 1.06 -14.77
C ALA A 175 -26.68 0.48 -14.70
N GLU A 176 -27.50 0.96 -13.76
CA GLU A 176 -28.94 0.63 -13.70
C GLU A 176 -29.74 1.22 -14.87
N LYS A 177 -29.21 2.28 -15.50
CA LYS A 177 -29.92 3.07 -16.54
C LYS A 177 -29.37 2.84 -17.93
N HIS A 178 -28.10 2.45 -18.04
CA HIS A 178 -27.43 2.25 -19.32
C HIS A 178 -26.33 1.20 -19.20
N GLU A 179 -26.12 0.41 -20.25
CA GLU A 179 -25.14 -0.68 -20.23
C GLU A 179 -23.68 -0.17 -20.25
N LEU A 180 -23.41 0.94 -20.97
CA LEU A 180 -22.07 1.54 -21.10
C LEU A 180 -21.32 1.69 -19.75
N PRO A 181 -21.86 2.33 -18.70
CA PRO A 181 -21.20 2.40 -17.39
C PRO A 181 -20.69 1.07 -16.84
N ARG A 182 -21.45 -0.02 -17.01
CA ARG A 182 -21.05 -1.36 -16.56
C ARG A 182 -19.82 -1.86 -17.33
N LYS A 183 -19.82 -1.69 -18.65
CA LYS A 183 -18.69 -2.04 -19.52
C LYS A 183 -17.44 -1.21 -19.21
N ILE A 184 -17.61 0.06 -18.87
CA ILE A 184 -16.50 0.94 -18.44
C ILE A 184 -15.89 0.46 -17.13
N ILE A 185 -16.71 0.08 -16.13
CA ILE A 185 -16.20 -0.48 -14.86
C ILE A 185 -15.38 -1.75 -15.13
N GLU A 186 -15.89 -2.62 -15.99
CA GLU A 186 -15.22 -3.87 -16.38
C GLU A 186 -13.87 -3.59 -17.08
N TYR A 187 -13.87 -2.69 -18.06
CA TYR A 187 -12.66 -2.23 -18.75
C TYR A 187 -11.63 -1.66 -17.78
N ARG A 188 -12.01 -0.68 -16.94
CA ARG A 188 -11.09 -0.02 -16.00
C ARG A 188 -10.52 -1.01 -15.00
N THR A 189 -11.34 -1.96 -14.53
CA THR A 189 -10.88 -3.01 -13.61
C THR A 189 -9.83 -3.90 -14.27
N ARG A 190 -10.11 -4.39 -15.48
CA ARG A 190 -9.16 -5.22 -16.26
C ARG A 190 -7.89 -4.45 -16.63
N ALA A 191 -8.02 -3.23 -17.14
CA ALA A 191 -6.91 -2.37 -17.53
C ALA A 191 -6.00 -2.07 -16.34
N LYS A 192 -6.59 -1.82 -15.16
CA LYS A 192 -5.83 -1.60 -13.93
C LYS A 192 -5.11 -2.88 -13.47
N LEU A 193 -5.81 -4.03 -13.49
CA LEU A 193 -5.21 -5.32 -13.15
C LEU A 193 -4.02 -5.65 -14.05
N LYS A 194 -4.20 -5.46 -15.36
CA LYS A 194 -3.16 -5.66 -16.37
C LYS A 194 -1.96 -4.74 -16.14
N SER A 195 -2.19 -3.43 -16.16
CA SER A 195 -1.11 -2.43 -16.10
C SER A 195 -0.37 -2.40 -14.76
N THR A 196 -1.08 -2.53 -13.63
CA THR A 196 -0.51 -2.31 -12.29
C THR A 196 0.07 -3.59 -11.70
N TYR A 197 -0.43 -4.75 -12.09
CA TYR A 197 0.00 -6.01 -11.51
C TYR A 197 0.63 -6.93 -12.58
N ILE A 198 -0.12 -7.29 -13.62
CA ILE A 198 0.31 -8.33 -14.56
C ILE A 198 1.55 -7.90 -15.35
N ASP A 199 1.55 -6.69 -15.91
CA ASP A 199 2.64 -6.18 -16.75
C ASP A 199 3.77 -5.55 -15.92
N ALA A 200 3.45 -5.08 -14.71
CA ALA A 200 4.40 -4.35 -13.87
C ALA A 200 5.21 -5.25 -12.94
N LEU A 201 4.57 -6.22 -12.26
CA LEU A 201 5.25 -7.04 -11.25
C LEU A 201 6.49 -7.77 -11.79
N PRO A 202 6.49 -8.39 -12.98
CA PRO A 202 7.68 -9.04 -13.51
C PRO A 202 8.90 -8.12 -13.63
N LYS A 203 8.69 -6.81 -13.81
CA LYS A 203 9.76 -5.80 -13.94
C LYS A 203 10.42 -5.46 -12.61
N PHE A 204 9.81 -5.85 -11.49
CA PHE A 204 10.32 -5.63 -10.13
C PHE A 204 11.01 -6.86 -9.53
N LEU A 205 11.22 -7.91 -10.32
CA LEU A 205 11.97 -9.08 -9.87
C LEU A 205 13.42 -8.69 -9.58
N HIS A 206 13.88 -9.06 -8.38
CA HIS A 206 15.27 -8.85 -8.01
C HIS A 206 16.17 -9.79 -8.83
N PRO A 207 17.24 -9.28 -9.47
CA PRO A 207 18.02 -10.03 -10.45
C PRO A 207 18.72 -11.25 -9.86
N GLU A 208 19.13 -11.19 -8.59
CA GLU A 208 19.85 -12.29 -7.95
C GLU A 208 18.93 -13.36 -7.36
N THR A 209 17.78 -12.95 -6.82
CA THR A 209 16.88 -13.88 -6.09
C THR A 209 15.76 -14.41 -6.98
N GLY A 210 15.45 -13.71 -8.08
CA GLY A 210 14.28 -14.01 -8.92
C GLY A 210 12.95 -13.81 -8.18
N ARG A 211 12.93 -13.02 -7.11
CA ARG A 211 11.76 -12.81 -6.25
C ARG A 211 11.38 -11.33 -6.16
N LEU A 212 10.13 -11.07 -5.80
CA LEU A 212 9.64 -9.74 -5.44
C LEU A 212 9.94 -9.46 -3.98
N HIS A 213 10.61 -8.34 -3.72
CA HIS A 213 10.85 -7.87 -2.35
C HIS A 213 10.02 -6.61 -2.13
N THR A 214 9.14 -6.65 -1.14
CA THR A 214 8.33 -5.49 -0.74
C THR A 214 8.92 -4.89 0.53
N SER A 215 8.54 -3.65 0.87
CA SER A 215 8.84 -3.07 2.19
C SER A 215 7.58 -2.86 3.00
N PHE A 216 7.55 -3.37 4.24
CA PHE A 216 6.45 -3.22 5.18
C PHE A 216 6.75 -2.12 6.20
N ASN A 217 6.09 -0.98 6.09
CA ASN A 217 6.30 0.12 7.03
C ASN A 217 5.30 0.09 8.19
N GLN A 218 5.79 -0.16 9.41
CA GLN A 218 4.97 -0.25 10.64
C GLN A 218 4.34 1.09 11.05
N THR A 219 4.87 2.23 10.61
CA THR A 219 4.50 3.56 11.16
C THR A 219 3.67 4.42 10.21
N VAL A 220 3.12 3.85 9.11
CA VAL A 220 2.30 4.59 8.13
C VAL A 220 0.82 4.66 8.51
N ALA A 221 0.32 3.67 9.26
CA ALA A 221 -1.09 3.61 9.61
C ALA A 221 -1.42 4.61 10.72
N ARG A 222 -2.04 5.74 10.37
CA ARG A 222 -2.54 6.74 11.33
C ARG A 222 -3.76 6.20 12.08
N ARG A 223 -3.58 5.54 13.23
CA ARG A 223 -4.66 5.05 14.11
C ARG A 223 -4.31 5.29 15.58
N ARG A 224 -5.31 5.59 16.42
CA ARG A 224 -5.09 5.92 17.84
C ARG A 224 -4.76 4.67 18.64
N ALA A 225 -3.92 4.80 19.67
CA ALA A 225 -3.52 3.70 20.56
C ALA A 225 -4.71 2.97 21.22
N ALA A 226 -5.82 3.67 21.51
CA ALA A 226 -7.06 3.07 22.03
C ALA A 226 -7.69 2.02 21.08
N ASP A 227 -7.44 2.13 19.77
CA ASP A 227 -7.98 1.21 18.76
C ASP A 227 -7.17 -0.11 18.69
N PHE A 228 -6.00 -0.18 19.34
CA PHE A 228 -5.10 -1.34 19.25
C PHE A 228 -5.54 -2.54 20.11
N ARG A 229 -6.31 -2.33 21.18
CA ARG A 229 -6.84 -3.44 22.00
C ARG A 229 -7.77 -4.38 21.22
N GLY A 230 -8.37 -3.94 20.11
CA GLY A 230 -9.17 -4.79 19.23
C GLY A 230 -8.40 -5.47 18.09
N LEU A 231 -7.08 -5.25 17.97
CA LEU A 231 -6.30 -5.61 16.77
C LEU A 231 -5.51 -6.92 16.85
N LEU A 232 -5.52 -7.61 17.99
CA LEU A 232 -4.79 -8.89 18.16
C LEU A 232 -5.21 -9.95 17.11
N THR A 233 -6.41 -9.85 16.55
CA THR A 233 -6.93 -10.73 15.49
C THR A 233 -6.80 -10.16 14.07
N ASP A 234 -6.64 -8.85 13.90
CA ASP A 234 -7.03 -8.16 12.66
C ASP A 234 -5.84 -7.70 11.80
N ARG A 235 -4.63 -7.58 12.37
CA ARG A 235 -3.41 -7.20 11.63
C ARG A 235 -2.78 -8.38 10.88
N VAL A 236 -2.74 -9.57 11.48
CA VAL A 236 -2.28 -10.81 10.82
C VAL A 236 -3.30 -11.29 9.77
N ALA A 237 -4.59 -11.17 10.08
CA ALA A 237 -5.66 -11.58 9.17
C ALA A 237 -5.74 -10.71 7.91
N ARG A 238 -5.58 -9.38 7.98
CA ARG A 238 -5.74 -8.49 6.82
C ARG A 238 -4.56 -8.53 5.84
N ALA A 239 -3.33 -8.68 6.32
CA ALA A 239 -2.16 -8.85 5.46
C ALA A 239 -2.25 -10.16 4.65
N GLY A 240 -2.69 -11.26 5.29
CA GLY A 240 -2.91 -12.53 4.60
C GLY A 240 -4.17 -12.59 3.73
N ALA A 241 -5.28 -11.97 4.16
CA ALA A 241 -6.57 -12.11 3.47
C ALA A 241 -6.72 -11.24 2.22
N SER A 242 -5.95 -10.16 2.05
CA SER A 242 -5.94 -9.38 0.81
C SER A 242 -5.23 -10.13 -0.33
N LEU A 243 -4.10 -10.77 -0.01
CA LEU A 243 -3.34 -11.60 -0.95
C LEU A 243 -4.05 -12.93 -1.25
N ARG A 244 -4.62 -13.60 -0.24
CA ARG A 244 -5.33 -14.87 -0.41
C ARG A 244 -6.67 -14.71 -1.15
N ARG A 245 -7.44 -13.63 -0.94
CA ARG A 245 -8.73 -13.46 -1.64
C ARG A 245 -8.57 -13.18 -3.13
N SER A 246 -7.52 -12.47 -3.54
CA SER A 246 -7.21 -12.29 -4.96
C SER A 246 -6.65 -13.56 -5.61
N ALA A 247 -5.87 -14.37 -4.88
CA ALA A 247 -5.21 -15.53 -5.45
C ALA A 247 -6.03 -16.85 -5.38
N ALA A 248 -6.87 -17.02 -4.35
CA ALA A 248 -7.73 -18.19 -4.19
C ALA A 248 -8.88 -18.23 -5.21
N HIS A 249 -9.27 -17.07 -5.75
CA HIS A 249 -10.34 -17.02 -6.75
C HIS A 249 -9.92 -17.55 -8.14
N ARG A 250 -8.61 -17.77 -8.39
CA ARG A 250 -8.07 -18.18 -9.71
C ARG A 250 -6.83 -19.09 -9.65
N GLY A 251 -6.61 -19.84 -8.56
CA GLY A 251 -5.58 -20.89 -8.51
C GLY A 251 -4.11 -20.42 -8.66
N LEU A 252 -3.79 -19.18 -8.27
CA LEU A 252 -2.48 -18.55 -8.52
C LEU A 252 -1.44 -18.75 -7.40
N LEU A 253 -1.72 -19.59 -6.40
CA LEU A 253 -0.75 -19.97 -5.37
C LEU A 253 -0.55 -21.49 -5.39
N ALA A 254 0.50 -21.94 -6.07
CA ALA A 254 1.14 -23.21 -5.72
C ALA A 254 2.02 -22.96 -4.47
N GLY A 255 1.95 -23.89 -3.52
CA GLY A 255 2.49 -23.77 -2.15
C GLY A 255 3.97 -23.44 -2.04
#